data_AF-A0A1G3MI18-F1
#
_entry.id   AF-A0A1G3MI18-F1
#
_cell.length_a   1.000
_cell.length_b   1.000
_cell.length_c   1.000
_cell.angle_alpha   90.00
_cell.angle_beta   90.00
_cell.angle_gamma   90.00
#
_symmetry.space_group_name_H-M   'P 1'
#
loop_
_entity.id
_entity.type
_entity.pdbx_description
1 polymer ?
#
loop_
_entity_poly.entity_id
_entity_poly.type
_entity_poly.pdbx_seq_one_letter_code
_entity_poly.pdbx_strand_id
1 'polypeptide(L)'
;MLQLTSTVFYAVFALNIFLNWGALSSKSRRPQHSLKSCLVLALLTAALSLVFLLSGRLLLEPAGLLTLTPLLLGVLIASAYALHYVYLKKIKKSSQPFRVQPADLPLSLLIYLASLVSYHATAAWAVALSAVMAVLGYFAASVLIFDIMERMELNALPAAVRGRPVLLMTIGLVAMAFSGLNGLLAYGLISGIQ
;
A
#
# COMPACT_ATOMS: atom_id res chain seq x y z
N MET A 1 3.02 -2.11 19.73
CA MET A 1 2.75 -0.92 18.88
C MET A 1 3.76 -0.76 17.75
N LEU A 2 5.07 -0.66 18.06
CA LEU A 2 6.14 -0.60 17.03
C LEU A 2 6.11 -1.77 16.03
N GLN A 3 5.79 -2.98 16.51
CA GLN A 3 5.64 -4.15 15.65
C GLN A 3 4.52 -3.96 14.61
N LEU A 4 3.32 -3.53 15.01
CA LEU A 4 2.18 -3.30 14.09
C LEU A 4 2.52 -2.27 12.99
N THR A 5 3.15 -1.16 13.37
CA THR A 5 3.54 -0.12 12.40
C THR A 5 4.60 -0.60 11.41
N SER A 6 5.56 -1.41 11.87
CA SER A 6 6.59 -2.00 11.00
C SER A 6 5.98 -3.03 10.05
N THR A 7 5.07 -3.89 10.53
CA THR A 7 4.41 -4.91 9.70
C THR A 7 3.61 -4.27 8.58
N VAL A 8 2.88 -3.18 8.85
CA VAL A 8 2.13 -2.44 7.82
C VAL A 8 3.07 -1.87 6.77
N PHE A 9 4.16 -1.24 7.21
CA PHE A 9 5.18 -0.70 6.30
C PHE A 9 5.70 -1.80 5.36
N TYR A 10 6.17 -2.93 5.91
CA TYR A 10 6.75 -4.01 5.11
C TYR A 10 5.73 -4.69 4.21
N ALA A 11 4.52 -4.94 4.69
CA ALA A 11 3.46 -5.58 3.90
C ALA A 11 3.08 -4.71 2.71
N VAL A 12 2.89 -3.40 2.92
CA VAL A 12 2.55 -2.47 1.84
C VAL A 12 3.73 -2.26 0.90
N PHE A 13 4.95 -2.17 1.41
CA PHE A 13 6.18 -2.09 0.61
C PHE A 13 6.32 -3.29 -0.32
N ALA A 14 6.32 -4.51 0.22
CA ALA A 14 6.50 -5.74 -0.55
C ALA A 14 5.39 -5.92 -1.59
N LEU A 15 4.15 -5.65 -1.20
CA LEU A 15 3.00 -5.79 -2.09
C LEU A 15 3.02 -4.74 -3.22
N ASN A 16 3.41 -3.49 -2.92
CA ASN A 16 3.53 -2.48 -3.97
C ASN A 16 4.60 -2.87 -4.99
N ILE A 17 5.75 -3.37 -4.54
CA ILE A 17 6.78 -3.92 -5.44
C ILE A 17 6.19 -5.05 -6.30
N PHE A 18 5.54 -6.03 -5.67
CA PHE A 18 5.02 -7.20 -6.40
C PHE A 18 3.91 -6.83 -7.39
N LEU A 19 2.92 -6.04 -6.99
CA LEU A 19 1.77 -5.71 -7.83
C LEU A 19 2.11 -4.63 -8.86
N ASN A 20 2.63 -3.49 -8.42
CA ASN A 20 2.81 -2.33 -9.29
C ASN A 20 3.99 -2.51 -10.26
N TRP A 21 5.06 -3.18 -9.81
CA TRP A 21 6.26 -3.39 -10.61
C TRP A 21 6.43 -4.82 -11.13
N GLY A 22 5.78 -5.82 -10.53
CA GLY A 22 5.83 -7.21 -10.99
C GLY A 22 4.62 -7.60 -11.84
N ALA A 23 3.55 -8.02 -11.18
CA ALA A 23 2.39 -8.68 -11.78
C ALA A 23 1.54 -7.77 -12.69
N LEU A 24 1.34 -6.51 -12.28
CA LEU A 24 0.47 -5.56 -12.97
C LEU A 24 1.26 -4.44 -13.65
N SER A 25 2.58 -4.61 -13.83
CA SER A 25 3.51 -3.63 -14.38
C SER A 25 2.97 -2.98 -15.67
N SER A 26 2.34 -1.83 -15.51
CA SER A 26 1.91 -0.96 -16.59
C SER A 26 3.06 -0.01 -16.92
N LYS A 27 3.35 0.15 -18.22
CA LYS A 27 4.45 0.95 -18.81
C LYS A 27 4.99 2.02 -17.86
N SER A 28 6.28 1.89 -17.51
CA SER A 28 7.11 2.73 -16.64
C SER A 28 6.64 4.19 -16.56
N ARG A 29 5.73 4.49 -15.64
CA ARG A 29 5.45 5.87 -15.28
C ARG A 29 6.52 6.28 -14.29
N ARG A 30 7.17 7.42 -14.55
CA ARG A 30 7.87 8.12 -13.46
C ARG A 30 6.91 8.22 -12.28
N PRO A 31 7.32 7.88 -11.05
CA PRO A 31 6.53 8.20 -9.88
C PRO A 31 6.44 9.73 -9.79
N GLN A 32 5.43 10.33 -10.41
CA GLN A 32 5.09 11.75 -10.27
C GLN A 32 4.41 12.00 -8.92
N HIS A 33 4.92 11.34 -7.88
CA HIS A 33 4.40 11.45 -6.54
C HIS A 33 5.02 12.70 -5.90
N SER A 34 4.44 13.85 -6.22
CA SER A 34 4.67 15.08 -5.47
C SER A 34 4.38 14.84 -3.99
N LEU A 35 5.09 15.52 -3.09
CA LEU A 35 4.81 15.50 -1.64
C LEU A 35 3.32 15.74 -1.34
N LYS A 36 2.65 16.56 -2.16
CA LYS A 36 1.21 16.81 -2.07
C LYS A 36 0.38 15.54 -2.31
N SER A 37 0.74 14.71 -3.28
CA SER A 37 0.06 13.44 -3.55
C SER A 37 0.27 12.44 -2.42
N CYS A 38 1.47 12.42 -1.82
CA CYS A 38 1.78 11.57 -0.68
C CYS A 38 0.94 11.96 0.55
N LEU A 39 0.86 13.26 0.86
CA LEU A 39 0.03 13.79 1.94
C LEU A 39 -1.46 13.48 1.74
N VAL A 40 -1.98 13.66 0.53
CA VAL A 40 -3.39 13.33 0.21
C VAL A 40 -3.65 11.84 0.41
N LEU A 41 -2.74 10.97 -0.06
CA LEU A 41 -2.86 9.52 0.13
C LEU A 41 -2.81 9.13 1.62
N ALA A 42 -1.92 9.73 2.40
CA ALA A 42 -1.82 9.48 3.84
C ALA A 42 -3.09 9.89 4.58
N LEU A 43 -3.62 11.08 4.30
CA LEU A 43 -4.85 11.58 4.90
C LEU A 43 -6.06 10.72 4.52
N LEU A 44 -6.19 10.36 3.24
CA LEU A 44 -7.28 9.52 2.74
C LEU A 44 -7.22 8.13 3.39
N THR A 45 -6.04 7.51 3.42
CA THR A 45 -5.83 6.19 4.03
C THR A 45 -6.12 6.22 5.53
N ALA A 46 -5.68 7.26 6.23
CA ALA A 46 -5.93 7.43 7.66
C ALA A 46 -7.44 7.62 7.94
N ALA A 47 -8.12 8.46 7.15
CA ALA A 47 -9.56 8.68 7.30
C ALA A 47 -10.36 7.40 7.07
N LEU A 48 -10.07 6.63 6.01
CA LEU A 48 -10.73 5.37 5.71
C LEU A 48 -10.46 4.32 6.79
N SER A 49 -9.23 4.24 7.30
CA SER A 49 -8.85 3.32 8.38
C SER A 49 -9.56 3.65 9.70
N LEU A 50 -9.78 4.95 9.97
CA LEU A 50 -10.58 5.40 11.12
C LEU A 50 -12.06 5.06 10.97
N VAL A 51 -12.66 5.28 9.80
CA VAL A 51 -14.05 4.90 9.54
C VAL A 51 -14.23 3.38 9.68
N PHE A 52 -13.24 2.61 9.23
CA PHE A 52 -13.22 1.15 9.41
C PHE A 52 -13.15 0.74 10.88
N LEU A 53 -12.28 1.37 11.68
CA LEU A 53 -12.20 1.12 13.13
C LEU A 53 -13.55 1.43 13.83
N LEU A 54 -14.16 2.57 13.52
CA LEU A 54 -15.43 2.98 14.12
C LEU A 54 -16.56 2.02 13.75
N SER A 55 -16.67 1.65 12.48
CA SER A 55 -17.69 0.70 12.03
C SER A 55 -17.47 -0.71 12.58
N GLY A 56 -16.22 -1.16 12.73
CA GLY A 56 -15.88 -2.43 13.37
C GLY A 56 -16.33 -2.50 14.83
N ARG A 57 -16.03 -1.47 15.63
CA ARG A 57 -16.41 -1.43 17.05
C ARG A 57 -17.89 -1.20 17.27
N LEU A 58 -18.54 -0.38 16.43
CA LEU A 58 -19.94 0.02 16.63
C LEU A 58 -20.94 -0.98 16.04
N LEU A 59 -20.58 -1.72 14.97
CA LEU A 59 -21.48 -2.68 14.31
C LEU A 59 -21.03 -4.13 14.48
N LEU A 60 -19.75 -4.46 14.23
CA LEU A 60 -19.32 -5.86 14.09
C LEU A 60 -19.13 -6.56 15.44
N GLU A 61 -18.53 -5.88 16.41
CA GLU A 61 -18.31 -6.40 17.76
C GLU A 61 -19.61 -6.69 18.52
N PRO A 62 -20.60 -5.77 18.62
CA PRO A 62 -21.84 -6.04 19.34
C PRO A 62 -22.73 -7.06 18.62
N ALA A 63 -22.63 -7.16 17.29
CA ALA A 63 -23.42 -8.12 16.53
C ALA A 63 -22.79 -9.52 16.46
N GLY A 64 -21.48 -9.65 16.75
CA GLY A 64 -20.73 -10.91 16.63
C GLY A 64 -20.37 -11.28 15.18
N LEU A 65 -20.48 -10.36 14.22
CA LEU A 65 -20.24 -10.61 12.79
C LEU A 65 -18.79 -10.34 12.36
N LEU A 66 -17.82 -10.75 13.19
CA LEU A 66 -16.38 -10.61 12.90
C LEU A 66 -15.98 -11.27 11.57
N THR A 67 -16.70 -12.31 11.13
CA THR A 67 -16.48 -12.98 9.85
C THR A 67 -16.80 -12.10 8.63
N LEU A 68 -17.60 -11.03 8.79
CA LEU A 68 -17.93 -10.09 7.71
C LEU A 68 -16.92 -8.95 7.54
N THR A 69 -15.86 -8.91 8.36
CA THR A 69 -14.77 -7.92 8.27
C THR A 69 -14.23 -7.68 6.84
N PRO A 70 -13.86 -8.70 6.04
CA PRO A 70 -13.40 -8.48 4.66
C PRO A 70 -14.48 -7.91 3.75
N LEU A 71 -15.75 -8.21 4.01
CA LEU A 71 -16.90 -7.74 3.24
C LEU A 71 -17.13 -6.24 3.49
N LEU A 72 -17.09 -5.80 4.75
CA LEU A 72 -17.17 -4.38 5.12
C LEU A 72 -16.04 -3.59 4.48
N LEU A 73 -14.82 -4.13 4.52
CA LEU A 73 -13.65 -3.47 3.95
C LEU A 73 -13.74 -3.36 2.42
N GLY A 74 -14.25 -4.40 1.75
CA GLY A 74 -14.56 -4.36 0.32
C GLY A 74 -15.58 -3.27 -0.04
N VAL A 75 -16.65 -3.14 0.75
CA VAL A 75 -17.65 -2.08 0.57
C VAL A 75 -17.05 -0.70 0.80
N LEU A 76 -16.18 -0.53 1.80
CA LEU A 76 -15.54 0.73 2.13
C LEU A 76 -14.58 1.20 1.03
N ILE A 77 -13.79 0.28 0.46
CA ILE A 77 -12.97 0.54 -0.73
C ILE A 77 -13.86 0.86 -1.94
N ALA A 78 -14.90 0.05 -2.20
CA ALA A 78 -15.81 0.28 -3.32
C ALA A 78 -16.50 1.65 -3.24
N SER A 79 -16.90 2.06 -2.03
CA SER A 79 -17.48 3.37 -1.75
C SER A 79 -16.49 4.52 -2.00
N ALA A 80 -15.23 4.36 -1.58
CA ALA A 80 -14.18 5.34 -1.86
C ALA A 80 -13.94 5.51 -3.38
N TYR A 81 -13.89 4.41 -4.13
CA TYR A 81 -13.78 4.45 -5.60
C TYR A 81 -15.03 5.02 -6.27
N ALA A 82 -16.23 4.70 -5.78
CA ALA A 82 -17.48 5.26 -6.28
C ALA A 82 -17.51 6.79 -6.08
N LEU A 83 -17.07 7.28 -4.92
CA LEU A 83 -16.94 8.72 -4.65
C LEU A 83 -15.95 9.38 -5.61
N HIS A 84 -14.77 8.77 -5.80
CA HIS A 84 -13.77 9.24 -6.75
C HIS A 84 -14.31 9.31 -8.19
N TYR A 85 -15.07 8.31 -8.61
CA TYR A 85 -15.72 8.27 -9.93
C TYR A 85 -16.75 9.39 -10.12
N VAL A 86 -17.64 9.59 -9.14
CA VAL A 86 -18.64 10.67 -9.19
C VAL A 86 -17.98 12.05 -9.24
N TYR A 87 -16.90 12.23 -8.46
CA TYR A 87 -16.12 13.47 -8.47
C TYR A 87 -15.49 13.75 -9.84
N LEU A 88 -14.84 12.75 -10.45
CA LEU A 88 -14.24 12.90 -11.78
C LEU A 88 -15.28 13.12 -12.88
N LYS A 89 -16.45 12.48 -12.79
CA LYS A 89 -17.57 12.68 -13.72
C LYS A 89 -18.05 14.14 -13.69
N LYS A 90 -18.12 14.76 -12.51
CA LYS A 90 -18.52 16.16 -12.34
C LYS A 90 -17.52 17.15 -12.96
N ILE A 91 -16.22 16.87 -12.88
CA ILE A 91 -15.17 17.82 -13.29
C ILE A 91 -14.77 17.65 -14.76
N LYS A 92 -14.58 16.42 -15.23
CA LYS A 92 -14.01 16.16 -16.57
C LYS A 92 -15.02 15.80 -17.65
N LYS A 93 -16.33 15.78 -17.31
CA LYS A 93 -17.42 15.39 -18.23
C LYS A 93 -17.06 14.11 -19.03
N SER A 94 -16.36 13.18 -18.37
CA SER A 94 -15.79 11.98 -18.98
C SER A 94 -16.72 10.80 -18.74
N SER A 95 -17.16 10.17 -19.82
CA SER A 95 -18.13 9.07 -19.83
C SER A 95 -17.47 7.69 -19.88
N GLN A 96 -16.30 7.52 -19.28
CA GLN A 96 -15.73 6.18 -19.16
C GLN A 96 -16.54 5.38 -18.10
N PRO A 97 -16.91 4.12 -18.36
CA PRO A 97 -17.58 3.29 -17.36
C PRO A 97 -16.69 3.08 -16.14
N PHE A 98 -17.29 2.81 -14.97
CA PHE A 98 -16.57 2.38 -13.78
C PHE A 98 -15.74 1.14 -14.13
N ARG A 99 -14.44 1.33 -14.38
CA ARG A 99 -13.50 0.27 -14.71
C ARG A 99 -12.27 0.47 -13.87
N VAL A 100 -12.13 -0.36 -12.84
CA VAL A 100 -10.92 -0.42 -12.03
C VAL A 100 -9.78 -0.78 -12.97
N GLN A 101 -8.83 0.13 -13.14
CA GLN A 101 -7.66 -0.18 -13.94
C GLN A 101 -6.73 -1.06 -13.11
N PRO A 102 -5.99 -2.00 -13.72
CA PRO A 102 -4.99 -2.78 -12.99
C PRO A 102 -4.00 -1.91 -12.21
N ALA A 103 -3.74 -0.68 -12.69
CA ALA A 103 -2.89 0.31 -12.06
C ALA A 103 -3.45 0.87 -10.72
N ASP A 104 -4.75 0.76 -10.47
CA ASP A 104 -5.40 1.26 -9.25
C ASP A 104 -5.38 0.22 -8.11
N LEU A 105 -5.13 -1.05 -8.44
CA LEU A 105 -5.15 -2.19 -7.52
C LEU A 105 -4.12 -2.10 -6.36
N PRO A 106 -2.90 -1.56 -6.56
CA PRO A 106 -1.96 -1.35 -5.45
C PRO A 106 -2.51 -0.38 -4.39
N LEU A 107 -3.25 0.65 -4.81
CA LEU A 107 -3.83 1.65 -3.93
C LEU A 107 -4.99 1.08 -3.11
N SER A 108 -5.82 0.22 -3.70
CA SER A 108 -6.90 -0.44 -2.98
C SER A 108 -6.36 -1.38 -1.90
N LEU A 109 -5.29 -2.15 -2.19
CA LEU A 109 -4.68 -3.00 -1.16
C LEU A 109 -3.89 -2.22 -0.10
N LEU A 110 -3.33 -1.05 -0.43
CA LEU A 110 -2.74 -0.16 0.57
C LEU A 110 -3.78 0.24 1.63
N ILE A 111 -4.96 0.66 1.18
CA ILE A 111 -6.07 1.04 2.07
C ILE A 111 -6.55 -0.19 2.85
N TYR A 112 -6.61 -1.36 2.20
CA TYR A 112 -6.97 -2.63 2.83
C TYR A 112 -6.05 -2.96 4.00
N LEU A 113 -4.75 -2.98 3.77
CA LEU A 113 -3.75 -3.38 4.77
C LEU A 113 -3.68 -2.40 5.94
N ALA A 114 -3.75 -1.09 5.65
CA ALA A 114 -3.78 -0.06 6.68
C ALA A 114 -5.02 -0.20 7.57
N SER A 115 -6.19 -0.46 6.97
CA SER A 115 -7.46 -0.61 7.70
C SER A 115 -7.48 -1.90 8.53
N LEU A 116 -6.97 -3.02 8.01
CA LEU A 116 -6.94 -4.30 8.72
C LEU A 116 -6.10 -4.22 9.99
N VAL A 117 -4.91 -3.62 9.92
CA VAL A 117 -4.07 -3.46 11.11
C VAL A 117 -4.65 -2.46 12.10
N SER A 118 -5.40 -1.48 11.60
CA SER A 118 -6.13 -0.53 12.46
C SER A 118 -7.17 -1.21 13.35
N TYR A 119 -7.71 -2.37 12.95
CA TYR A 119 -8.63 -3.14 13.79
C TYR A 119 -7.99 -3.59 15.10
N HIS A 120 -6.70 -3.94 15.07
CA HIS A 120 -5.93 -4.34 16.25
C HIS A 120 -5.39 -3.15 17.06
N ALA A 121 -5.59 -1.92 16.57
CA ALA A 121 -5.15 -0.72 17.27
C ALA A 121 -6.15 -0.33 18.37
N THR A 122 -5.64 -0.10 19.57
CA THR A 122 -6.46 0.34 20.71
C THR A 122 -6.75 1.83 20.66
N ALA A 123 -5.84 2.64 20.08
CA ALA A 123 -5.89 4.10 20.07
C ALA A 123 -5.95 4.69 18.65
N ALA A 124 -6.69 5.79 18.48
CA ALA A 124 -6.89 6.47 17.20
C ALA A 124 -5.59 7.08 16.62
N TRP A 125 -4.67 7.56 17.47
CA TRP A 125 -3.38 8.07 17.00
C TRP A 125 -2.49 6.96 16.41
N ALA A 126 -2.63 5.72 16.91
CA ALA A 126 -1.88 4.58 16.40
C ALA A 126 -2.36 4.19 14.97
N VAL A 127 -3.67 4.35 14.71
CA VAL A 127 -4.26 4.19 13.37
C VAL A 127 -3.71 5.22 12.38
N ALA A 128 -3.62 6.49 12.80
CA ALA A 128 -3.03 7.53 11.97
C ALA A 128 -1.55 7.23 11.65
N LEU A 129 -0.79 6.79 12.65
CA LEU A 129 0.61 6.40 12.48
C LEU A 129 0.77 5.21 11.53
N SER A 130 -0.05 4.16 11.65
CA SER A 130 0.00 3.02 10.73
C SER A 130 -0.34 3.40 9.29
N ALA A 131 -1.29 4.32 9.08
CA ALA A 131 -1.61 4.83 7.76
C ALA A 131 -0.45 5.62 7.14
N VAL A 132 0.25 6.44 7.94
CA VAL A 132 1.47 7.13 7.49
C VAL A 132 2.55 6.12 7.11
N MET A 133 2.78 5.10 7.93
CA MET A 133 3.75 4.04 7.64
C MET A 133 3.39 3.22 6.40
N ALA A 134 2.11 2.94 6.16
CA ALA A 134 1.64 2.30 4.94
C ALA A 134 2.02 3.11 3.69
N VAL A 135 1.71 4.41 3.70
CA VAL A 135 1.99 5.29 2.56
C VAL A 135 3.49 5.50 2.36
N LEU A 136 4.27 5.58 3.45
CA LEU A 136 5.72 5.60 3.36
C LEU A 136 6.27 4.31 2.73
N GLY A 137 5.77 3.13 3.12
CA GLY A 137 6.17 1.86 2.52
C GLY A 137 5.84 1.78 1.03
N TYR A 138 4.65 2.23 0.66
CA TYR A 138 4.25 2.34 -0.75
C TYR A 138 5.17 3.27 -1.55
N PHE A 139 5.40 4.47 -1.04
CA PHE A 139 6.22 5.46 -1.72
C PHE A 139 7.69 5.00 -1.83
N ALA A 140 8.26 4.49 -0.74
CA ALA A 140 9.62 3.98 -0.71
C ALA A 140 9.82 2.86 -1.75
N ALA A 141 8.90 1.90 -1.83
CA ALA A 141 8.93 0.85 -2.85
C ALA A 141 8.90 1.42 -4.27
N SER A 142 7.99 2.36 -4.54
CA SER A 142 7.84 2.96 -5.87
C SER A 142 9.07 3.73 -6.32
N VAL A 143 9.64 4.57 -5.44
CA VAL A 143 10.83 5.38 -5.75
C VAL A 143 12.07 4.50 -5.90
N LEU A 144 12.25 3.53 -5.02
CA LEU A 144 13.42 2.66 -5.03
C LEU A 144 13.48 1.81 -6.30
N ILE A 145 12.39 1.14 -6.68
CA ILE A 145 12.39 0.34 -7.91
C ILE A 145 12.51 1.24 -9.15
N PHE A 146 11.86 2.41 -9.15
CA PHE A 146 12.00 3.36 -10.24
C PHE A 146 13.45 3.80 -10.45
N ASP A 147 14.17 4.21 -9.40
CA ASP A 147 15.57 4.65 -9.50
C ASP A 147 16.50 3.52 -9.96
N ILE A 148 16.31 2.29 -9.45
CA ILE A 148 17.09 1.13 -9.91
C ILE A 148 16.81 0.87 -11.40
N MET A 149 15.55 0.90 -11.83
CA MET A 149 15.20 0.66 -13.23
C MET A 149 15.69 1.78 -14.15
N GLU A 150 15.60 3.05 -13.76
CA GLU A 150 16.13 4.18 -14.52
C GLU A 150 17.64 4.05 -14.72
N ARG A 151 18.39 3.65 -13.68
CA ARG A 151 19.84 3.39 -13.80
C ARG A 151 20.16 2.17 -14.64
N MET A 152 19.36 1.12 -14.56
CA MET A 152 19.56 -0.12 -15.33
C MET A 152 19.28 0.08 -16.82
N GLU A 153 18.34 0.95 -17.18
CA GLU A 153 18.06 1.29 -18.58
C GLU A 153 19.19 2.06 -19.26
N LEU A 154 19.95 2.85 -18.49
CA LEU A 154 21.13 3.59 -18.97
C LEU A 154 22.37 2.70 -19.16
N ASN A 155 22.37 1.50 -18.57
CA ASN A 155 23.48 0.55 -18.69
C ASN A 155 23.29 -0.42 -19.87
N ALA A 156 24.41 -0.87 -20.45
CA ALA A 156 24.41 -1.84 -21.54
C ALA A 156 24.13 -3.26 -21.02
N LEU A 157 22.86 -3.55 -20.72
CA LEU A 157 22.41 -4.90 -20.38
C LEU A 157 22.33 -5.80 -21.63
N PRO A 158 22.70 -7.09 -21.52
CA PRO A 158 22.49 -8.06 -22.60
C PRO A 158 21.03 -8.09 -23.02
N ALA A 159 20.76 -8.22 -24.33
CA ALA A 159 19.40 -8.20 -24.87
C ALA A 159 18.47 -9.27 -24.24
N ALA A 160 19.02 -10.42 -23.85
CA ALA A 160 18.27 -11.53 -23.27
C ALA A 160 17.69 -11.25 -21.87
N VAL A 161 18.31 -10.36 -21.09
CA VAL A 161 17.86 -10.04 -19.71
C VAL A 161 17.14 -8.70 -19.61
N ARG A 162 17.12 -7.91 -20.69
CA ARG A 162 16.58 -6.55 -20.69
C ARG A 162 15.05 -6.54 -20.50
N GLY A 163 14.55 -5.56 -19.75
CA GLY A 163 13.11 -5.37 -19.51
C GLY A 163 12.57 -6.20 -18.35
N ARG A 164 11.61 -7.08 -18.61
CA ARG A 164 10.88 -7.82 -17.55
C ARG A 164 11.72 -8.81 -16.72
N PRO A 165 12.65 -9.60 -17.30
CA PRO A 165 13.42 -10.57 -16.52
C PRO A 165 14.26 -9.88 -15.44
N VAL A 166 15.00 -8.83 -15.80
CA VAL A 166 15.83 -8.09 -14.86
C VAL A 166 15.00 -7.33 -13.81
N LEU A 167 13.82 -6.84 -14.19
CA LEU A 167 12.86 -6.24 -13.25
C LEU A 167 12.42 -7.25 -12.18
N LEU A 168 12.03 -8.46 -12.57
CA LEU A 168 11.63 -9.51 -11.62
C LEU A 168 12.79 -9.95 -10.71
N MET A 169 14.00 -10.07 -11.26
CA MET A 169 15.20 -10.34 -10.46
C MET A 169 15.45 -9.24 -9.42
N THR A 170 15.33 -7.97 -9.85
CA THR A 170 15.52 -6.81 -8.98
C THR A 170 14.46 -6.79 -7.87
N ILE A 171 13.20 -6.99 -8.23
CA ILE A 171 12.07 -7.08 -7.28
C ILE A 171 12.32 -8.18 -6.25
N GLY A 172 12.74 -9.37 -6.70
CA GLY A 172 13.04 -10.49 -5.81
C GLY A 172 14.20 -10.17 -4.85
N LEU A 173 15.28 -9.57 -5.35
CA LEU A 173 16.45 -9.22 -4.55
C LEU A 173 16.13 -8.12 -3.53
N VAL A 174 15.40 -7.09 -3.94
CA VAL A 174 14.91 -6.03 -3.02
C VAL A 174 13.98 -6.62 -1.96
N ALA A 175 13.06 -7.51 -2.35
CA ALA A 175 12.17 -8.18 -1.39
C ALA A 175 12.95 -9.01 -0.37
N MET A 176 13.98 -9.76 -0.80
CA MET A 176 14.86 -10.51 0.11
C MET A 176 15.58 -9.57 1.09
N ALA A 177 16.16 -8.48 0.60
CA ALA A 177 16.87 -7.51 1.44
C ALA A 177 15.97 -6.89 2.52
N PHE A 178 14.74 -6.50 2.16
CA PHE A 178 13.79 -5.91 3.11
C PHE A 178 13.15 -6.95 4.05
N SER A 179 12.98 -8.20 3.61
CA SER A 179 12.47 -9.27 4.47
C SER A 179 13.39 -9.57 5.66
N GLY A 180 14.72 -9.52 5.46
CA GLY A 180 15.71 -9.70 6.53
C GLY A 180 15.69 -8.56 7.56
N LEU A 181 15.31 -7.36 7.15
CA LEU A 181 15.24 -6.17 8.01
C LEU A 181 14.10 -6.27 9.04
N ASN A 182 12.98 -6.91 8.68
CA ASN A 182 11.89 -7.22 9.61
C ASN A 182 12.34 -8.19 10.71
N GLY A 183 13.17 -9.20 10.37
CA GLY A 183 13.75 -10.12 11.34
C GLY A 183 14.71 -9.43 12.31
N LEU A 184 15.61 -8.58 11.81
CA LEU A 184 16.58 -7.87 12.63
C LEU A 184 15.90 -6.94 13.66
N LEU A 185 14.86 -6.22 13.25
CA LEU A 185 14.09 -5.36 14.16
C LEU A 185 13.29 -6.16 15.20
N ALA A 186 12.80 -7.35 14.83
CA ALA A 186 12.10 -8.22 15.76
C ALA A 186 13.04 -8.82 16.82
N TYR A 187 14.23 -9.28 16.44
CA TYR A 187 15.18 -9.93 17.37
C TYR A 187 16.07 -8.93 18.13
N GLY A 188 16.54 -7.85 17.50
CA GLY A 188 17.43 -6.88 18.14
C GLY A 188 16.76 -6.04 19.23
N LEU A 189 15.43 -5.89 19.22
CA LEU A 189 14.66 -5.22 20.27
C LEU A 189 14.34 -6.13 21.46
N ILE A 190 14.36 -7.45 21.29
CA ILE A 190 14.12 -8.40 22.39
C ILE A 190 15.37 -8.57 23.26
N SER A 191 16.57 -8.44 22.68
CA SER A 191 17.84 -8.51 23.44
C SER A 191 18.26 -7.21 24.13
N GLY A 192 17.58 -6.08 23.85
CA GLY A 192 17.87 -4.77 24.46
C GLY A 192 16.98 -4.38 25.64
N ILE A 193 16.06 -5.26 26.05
CA ILE A 193 15.14 -5.08 27.18
C ILE A 193 15.35 -6.21 28.22
N GLN A 194 16.58 -6.73 28.31
CA GLN A 194 17.04 -7.53 29.46
C GLN A 194 17.98 -6.66 30.29
#